data_AF-A0A9Q1LDX6-F1
#
_entry.id   AF-A0A9Q1LDX6-F1
#
_cell.length_a   1.000
_cell.length_b   1.000
_cell.length_c   1.000
_cell.angle_alpha   90.00
_cell.angle_beta   90.00
_cell.angle_gamma   90.00
#
_symmetry.space_group_name_H-M   'P 1'
#
loop_
_entity.id
_entity.type
_entity.pdbx_description
1 polymer ?
#
loop_
_entity_poly.entity_id
_entity_poly.type
_entity_poly.pdbx_seq_one_letter_code
_entity_poly.pdbx_strand_id
1 'polypeptide(L)'
;MERIPSGLYRYRLGDVVKIRGFHNGTPELQFVCRRNLLLSINIDKNTEKDLQLAVEAAAKHLVDEKLEVVDFTSHVNVSADPGHYVIFWELSGEATDEMLQDCCNCLDKSFVDAGYVSSRKVSAIGALELRIVKRGTFHKILDHFVGLGGAVSQFKTPRCVDTKNSSLIHLLSSNVVKSSSSTAF
;
A
#
# COMPACT_ATOMS: atom_id res chain seq x y z
N MET A 1 38.13 -2.21 -14.23
CA MET A 1 37.33 -2.48 -13.01
C MET A 1 36.36 -1.33 -12.86
N GLU A 2 35.17 -1.45 -13.47
CA GLU A 2 34.15 -0.38 -13.46
C GLU A 2 33.54 -0.26 -12.06
N ARG A 3 33.70 0.90 -11.44
CA ARG A 3 33.06 1.24 -10.17
C ARG A 3 31.65 1.77 -10.46
N ILE A 4 30.63 1.17 -9.88
CA ILE A 4 29.28 1.74 -9.86
C ILE A 4 29.33 2.99 -8.95
N PRO A 5 28.83 4.17 -9.37
CA PRO A 5 29.06 5.45 -8.66
C PRO A 5 28.49 5.55 -7.23
N SER A 6 27.66 4.59 -6.80
CA SER A 6 26.82 4.70 -5.60
C SER A 6 27.18 3.75 -4.44
N GLY A 7 28.31 3.03 -4.52
CA GLY A 7 28.81 2.22 -3.38
C GLY A 7 27.97 0.98 -3.03
N LEU A 8 26.94 0.65 -3.82
CA LEU A 8 26.10 -0.52 -3.60
C LEU A 8 26.76 -1.78 -4.19
N TYR A 9 27.30 -2.65 -3.34
CA TYR A 9 27.92 -3.90 -3.76
C TYR A 9 26.99 -5.10 -3.52
N ARG A 10 26.48 -5.68 -4.62
CA ARG A 10 25.58 -6.86 -4.61
C ARG A 10 24.37 -6.70 -3.67
N TYR A 11 23.90 -5.47 -3.47
CA TYR A 11 22.75 -5.17 -2.63
C TYR A 11 21.46 -5.72 -3.25
N ARG A 12 20.67 -6.44 -2.47
CA ARG A 12 19.36 -6.95 -2.92
C ARG A 12 18.31 -5.86 -2.76
N LEU A 13 17.93 -5.23 -3.88
CA LEU A 13 16.81 -4.29 -3.93
C LEU A 13 15.49 -4.97 -3.54
N GLY A 14 15.33 -6.25 -3.87
CA GLY A 14 14.10 -6.99 -3.61
C GLY A 14 13.12 -6.98 -4.78
N ASP A 15 13.37 -6.26 -5.88
CA ASP A 15 12.47 -6.29 -7.03
C ASP A 15 12.36 -7.70 -7.63
N VAL A 16 11.12 -8.17 -7.79
CA VAL A 16 10.74 -9.35 -8.54
C VAL A 16 10.39 -8.90 -9.96
N VAL A 17 11.11 -9.44 -10.92
CA VAL A 17 10.91 -9.15 -12.34
C VAL A 17 10.65 -10.44 -13.10
N LYS A 18 9.80 -10.37 -14.12
CA LYS A 18 9.52 -11.46 -15.06
C LYS A 18 10.13 -11.09 -16.40
N ILE A 19 10.85 -12.02 -17.02
CA ILE A 19 11.37 -11.86 -18.37
C ILE A 19 10.20 -12.00 -19.35
N ARG A 20 9.93 -10.95 -20.13
CA ARG A 20 8.88 -10.92 -21.18
C ARG A 20 9.39 -11.40 -22.53
N GLY A 21 10.67 -11.14 -22.80
CA GLY A 21 11.29 -11.38 -24.09
C GLY A 21 12.75 -10.95 -24.06
N PHE A 22 13.36 -10.92 -25.24
CA PHE A 22 14.73 -10.45 -25.43
C PHE A 22 14.77 -9.54 -26.65
N HIS A 23 15.38 -8.37 -26.49
CA HIS A 23 15.69 -7.48 -27.59
C HIS A 23 17.19 -7.52 -27.86
N ASN A 24 17.59 -8.10 -28.99
CA ASN A 24 18.99 -8.24 -29.40
C ASN A 24 19.90 -8.84 -28.30
N GLY A 25 19.39 -9.83 -27.56
CA GLY A 25 20.11 -10.50 -26.47
C GLY A 25 20.04 -9.80 -25.11
N THR A 26 19.44 -8.62 -25.02
CA THR A 26 19.16 -7.94 -23.74
C THR A 26 17.78 -8.39 -23.21
N PRO A 27 17.65 -8.88 -21.97
CA PRO A 27 16.36 -9.31 -21.43
C PRO A 27 15.43 -8.12 -21.23
N GLU A 28 14.19 -8.26 -21.73
CA GLU A 28 13.12 -7.30 -21.45
C GLU A 28 12.41 -7.71 -20.16
N LEU A 29 12.48 -6.83 -19.16
CA LEU A 29 11.97 -7.08 -17.83
C LEU A 29 10.60 -6.44 -17.66
N GLN A 30 9.59 -7.24 -17.34
CA GLN A 30 8.37 -6.73 -16.72
C GLN A 30 8.55 -6.74 -15.21
N PHE A 31 8.31 -5.60 -14.59
CA PHE A 31 8.22 -5.55 -13.14
C PHE A 31 6.99 -6.32 -12.63
N VAL A 32 7.19 -7.13 -11.59
CA VAL A 32 6.11 -7.88 -10.93
C VAL A 32 5.76 -7.22 -9.60
N CYS A 33 6.71 -7.16 -8.66
CA CYS A 33 6.53 -6.58 -7.32
C CYS A 33 7.87 -6.37 -6.62
N ARG A 34 7.90 -5.89 -5.37
CA ARG A 34 9.12 -5.85 -4.56
C ARG A 34 8.99 -6.83 -3.39
N ARG A 35 9.85 -7.85 -3.39
CA ARG A 35 9.94 -8.87 -2.35
C ARG A 35 10.30 -8.20 -1.02
N ASN A 36 9.44 -8.42 -0.02
CA ASN A 36 9.61 -8.12 1.41
C ASN A 36 9.09 -6.77 1.90
N LEU A 37 7.79 -6.51 1.73
CA LEU A 37 7.01 -5.89 2.80
C LEU A 37 5.76 -6.73 3.04
N LEU A 38 5.79 -7.49 4.15
CA LEU A 38 4.63 -8.16 4.68
C LEU A 38 3.91 -7.18 5.60
N LEU A 39 2.61 -7.05 5.46
CA LEU A 39 1.78 -6.48 6.52
C LEU A 39 1.54 -7.61 7.53
N SER A 40 1.95 -7.37 8.77
CA SER A 40 1.80 -8.34 9.85
C SER A 40 1.75 -7.59 11.17
N ILE A 41 0.77 -7.94 12.00
CA ILE A 41 0.61 -7.40 13.36
C ILE A 41 0.82 -8.51 14.39
N ASN A 42 0.36 -9.71 14.08
CA ASN A 42 0.40 -10.89 14.93
C ASN A 42 0.96 -12.09 14.15
N ILE A 43 0.21 -13.19 14.04
CA ILE A 43 0.58 -14.39 13.29
C ILE A 43 0.25 -14.28 11.79
N ASP A 44 -0.39 -13.18 11.40
CA ASP A 44 -0.90 -12.93 10.06
C ASP A 44 0.22 -12.62 9.07
N LYS A 45 0.06 -13.10 7.84
CA LYS A 45 1.07 -12.99 6.78
C LYS A 45 0.48 -12.43 5.51
N ASN A 46 0.03 -11.18 5.56
CA ASN A 46 -0.51 -10.51 4.39
C ASN A 46 0.62 -9.99 3.50
N THR A 47 0.56 -10.33 2.21
CA THR A 47 1.52 -9.88 1.21
C THR A 47 1.03 -8.62 0.51
N GLU A 48 1.94 -7.94 -0.19
CA GLU A 48 1.59 -6.86 -1.13
C GLU A 48 0.53 -7.30 -2.15
N LYS A 49 0.57 -8.57 -2.58
CA LYS A 49 -0.42 -9.12 -3.51
C LYS A 49 -1.80 -9.24 -2.87
N ASP A 50 -1.88 -9.63 -1.60
CA ASP A 50 -3.15 -9.73 -0.88
C ASP A 50 -3.77 -8.35 -0.69
N LEU A 51 -2.95 -7.34 -0.37
CA LEU A 51 -3.37 -5.95 -0.34
C LEU A 51 -3.89 -5.48 -1.71
N GLN A 52 -3.16 -5.76 -2.80
CA GLN A 52 -3.58 -5.40 -4.15
C GLN A 52 -4.94 -6.02 -4.49
N LEU A 53 -5.14 -7.31 -4.20
CA LEU A 53 -6.41 -8.00 -4.42
C LEU A 53 -7.55 -7.42 -3.56
N ALA A 54 -7.27 -7.06 -2.32
CA ALA A 54 -8.25 -6.41 -1.44
C ALA A 54 -8.67 -5.03 -1.97
N VAL A 55 -7.72 -4.24 -2.45
CA VAL A 55 -8.01 -2.93 -3.06
C VAL A 55 -8.81 -3.10 -4.35
N GLU A 56 -8.44 -4.05 -5.21
CA GLU A 56 -9.21 -4.36 -6.43
C GLU A 56 -10.63 -4.84 -6.13
N ALA A 57 -10.84 -5.61 -5.07
CA ALA A 57 -12.17 -6.05 -4.65
C ALA A 57 -13.02 -4.87 -4.15
N ALA A 58 -12.46 -4.03 -3.28
CA ALA A 58 -13.17 -2.89 -2.72
C ALA A 58 -13.42 -1.78 -3.75
N ALA A 59 -12.48 -1.53 -4.67
CA ALA A 59 -12.61 -0.52 -5.71
C ALA A 59 -13.77 -0.81 -6.68
N LYS A 60 -14.28 -2.04 -6.77
CA LYS A 60 -15.48 -2.36 -7.57
C LYS A 60 -16.72 -1.60 -7.10
N HIS A 61 -16.81 -1.26 -5.82
CA HIS A 61 -17.91 -0.47 -5.28
C HIS A 61 -17.88 1.00 -5.73
N LEU A 62 -16.77 1.46 -6.33
CA LEU A 62 -16.60 2.83 -6.82
C LEU A 62 -16.98 2.98 -8.30
N VAL A 63 -17.12 1.87 -9.04
CA VAL A 63 -17.27 1.87 -10.50
C VAL A 63 -18.57 2.55 -10.95
N ASP A 64 -19.67 2.32 -10.23
CA ASP A 64 -20.98 2.87 -10.58
C ASP A 64 -21.01 4.41 -10.55
N GLU A 65 -20.21 5.01 -9.66
CA GLU A 65 -20.04 6.46 -9.51
C GLU A 65 -18.91 7.04 -10.37
N LYS A 66 -18.30 6.23 -11.26
CA LYS A 66 -17.15 6.62 -12.10
C LYS A 66 -15.95 7.13 -11.28
N LEU A 67 -15.81 6.62 -10.06
CA LEU A 67 -14.68 6.88 -9.19
C LEU A 67 -13.64 5.79 -9.34
N GLU A 68 -12.36 6.16 -9.26
CA GLU A 68 -11.24 5.25 -9.39
C GLU A 68 -10.23 5.50 -8.28
N VAL A 69 -9.58 4.42 -7.83
CA VAL A 69 -8.41 4.51 -6.95
C VAL A 69 -7.20 4.84 -7.82
N VAL A 70 -6.70 6.07 -7.70
CA VAL A 70 -5.56 6.58 -8.46
C VAL A 70 -4.27 5.92 -7.98
N ASP A 71 -4.06 5.89 -6.67
CA ASP A 71 -2.95 5.17 -6.05
C ASP A 71 -3.29 4.85 -4.59
N PHE A 72 -2.53 3.92 -3.99
CA PHE A 72 -2.75 3.49 -2.62
C PHE A 72 -1.48 3.02 -1.92
N THR A 73 -1.50 3.06 -0.60
CA THR A 73 -0.49 2.46 0.25
C THR A 73 -1.12 1.98 1.54
N SER A 74 -0.38 1.25 2.37
CA SER A 74 -0.83 0.80 3.67
C SER A 74 0.24 0.99 4.73
N HIS A 75 -0.18 0.91 5.97
CA HIS A 75 0.68 1.02 7.13
C HIS A 75 0.06 0.24 8.29
N VAL A 76 0.91 -0.26 9.18
CA VAL A 76 0.47 -0.93 10.40
C VAL A 76 0.56 0.05 11.56
N ASN A 77 -0.58 0.41 12.13
CA ASN A 77 -0.62 1.24 13.33
C ASN A 77 -0.52 0.39 14.60
N VAL A 78 0.71 0.20 15.09
CA VAL A 78 0.99 -0.47 16.37
C VAL A 78 0.91 0.46 17.60
N SER A 79 0.64 1.75 17.40
CA SER A 79 0.48 2.70 18.52
C SER A 79 -0.92 2.62 19.16
N ALA A 80 -1.89 2.07 18.43
CA ALA A 80 -3.21 1.73 18.93
C ALA A 80 -3.18 0.37 19.64
N ASP A 81 -4.10 0.17 20.59
CA ASP A 81 -4.32 -1.10 21.27
C ASP A 81 -5.80 -1.51 21.16
N PRO A 82 -6.14 -2.58 20.42
CA PRO A 82 -5.24 -3.43 19.62
C PRO A 82 -4.75 -2.71 18.35
N GLY A 83 -3.52 -3.02 17.92
CA GLY A 83 -2.95 -2.47 16.68
C GLY A 83 -3.76 -2.86 15.45
N HIS A 84 -3.83 -1.97 14.45
CA HIS A 84 -4.68 -2.17 13.29
C HIS A 84 -4.04 -1.77 11.96
N TYR A 85 -4.66 -2.25 10.89
CA TYR A 85 -4.27 -1.96 9.52
C TYR A 85 -4.82 -0.62 9.08
N VAL A 86 -3.99 0.23 8.50
CA VAL A 86 -4.40 1.50 7.89
C VAL A 86 -4.11 1.42 6.39
N ILE A 87 -5.12 1.65 5.56
CA ILE A 87 -5.00 1.71 4.10
C ILE A 87 -5.29 3.13 3.66
N PHE A 88 -4.40 3.71 2.87
CA PHE A 88 -4.53 5.05 2.31
C PHE A 88 -4.89 4.96 0.83
N TRP A 89 -5.96 5.65 0.43
CA TRP A 89 -6.39 5.76 -0.97
C TRP A 89 -6.35 7.20 -1.44
N GLU A 90 -5.79 7.42 -2.63
CA GLU A 90 -6.02 8.62 -3.41
C GLU A 90 -7.08 8.32 -4.46
N LEU A 91 -8.19 9.06 -4.43
CA LEU A 91 -9.31 8.87 -5.35
C LEU A 91 -9.30 9.91 -6.47
N SER A 92 -9.88 9.55 -7.62
CA SER A 92 -10.05 10.47 -8.75
C SER A 92 -11.05 11.59 -8.48
N GLY A 93 -11.97 11.39 -7.53
CA GLY A 93 -13.00 12.33 -7.09
C GLY A 93 -13.42 12.10 -5.64
N GLU A 94 -14.54 12.72 -5.23
CA GLU A 94 -15.05 12.64 -3.87
C GLU A 94 -16.04 11.49 -3.69
N ALA A 95 -15.82 10.65 -2.68
CA ALA A 95 -16.73 9.57 -2.31
C ALA A 95 -17.58 9.94 -1.09
N THR A 96 -18.80 9.40 -1.04
CA THR A 96 -19.70 9.52 0.12
C THR A 96 -19.23 8.63 1.27
N ASP A 97 -19.63 8.95 2.50
CA ASP A 97 -19.18 8.22 3.68
C ASP A 97 -19.72 6.77 3.70
N GLU A 98 -20.92 6.56 3.14
CA GLU A 98 -21.51 5.22 2.97
C GLU A 98 -20.68 4.34 2.03
N MET A 99 -20.27 4.87 0.87
CA MET A 99 -19.41 4.15 -0.07
C MET A 99 -18.05 3.83 0.54
N LEU A 100 -17.46 4.78 1.28
CA LEU A 100 -16.20 4.56 1.95
C LEU A 100 -16.30 3.49 3.03
N GLN A 101 -17.42 3.46 3.76
CA GLN A 101 -17.69 2.43 4.75
C GLN A 101 -17.81 1.04 4.10
N ASP A 102 -18.54 0.92 2.99
CA ASP A 102 -18.65 -0.33 2.24
C ASP A 102 -17.31 -0.79 1.68
N CYS A 103 -16.51 0.13 1.13
CA CYS A 103 -15.15 -0.15 0.68
C CYS A 103 -14.28 -0.62 1.84
N CYS A 104 -14.35 0.03 3.00
CA CYS A 104 -13.59 -0.33 4.20
C CYS A 104 -13.97 -1.73 4.72
N ASN A 105 -15.25 -2.05 4.73
CA ASN A 105 -15.77 -3.37 5.11
C ASN A 105 -15.34 -4.44 4.10
N CYS A 106 -15.34 -4.12 2.81
CA CYS A 106 -14.88 -5.00 1.75
C CYS A 106 -13.37 -5.27 1.83
N LEU A 107 -12.57 -4.24 2.14
CA LEU A 107 -11.13 -4.37 2.40
C LEU A 107 -10.84 -5.34 3.54
N ASP A 108 -11.48 -5.15 4.70
CA ASP A 108 -11.30 -6.00 5.89
C ASP A 108 -11.68 -7.47 5.60
N LYS A 109 -12.78 -7.69 4.86
CA LYS A 109 -13.22 -9.05 4.46
C LYS A 109 -12.35 -9.70 3.39
N SER A 110 -11.64 -8.92 2.58
CA SER A 110 -10.85 -9.43 1.45
C SER A 110 -9.52 -10.05 1.88
N PHE A 111 -9.05 -9.78 3.10
CA PHE A 111 -7.91 -10.47 3.67
C PHE A 111 -8.30 -11.89 4.10
N VAL A 112 -7.97 -12.86 3.23
CA VAL A 112 -8.32 -14.27 3.41
C VAL A 112 -7.32 -15.06 4.28
N ASP A 113 -6.22 -14.44 4.70
CA ASP A 113 -5.23 -15.08 5.57
C ASP A 113 -5.88 -15.53 6.89
N ALA A 114 -5.68 -16.80 7.23
CA ALA A 114 -6.30 -17.40 8.43
C ALA A 114 -5.80 -16.71 9.72
N GLY A 115 -4.55 -16.24 9.74
CA GLY A 115 -3.99 -15.49 10.86
C GLY A 115 -4.68 -14.14 11.05
N TYR A 116 -4.92 -13.43 9.95
CA TYR A 116 -5.67 -12.16 9.96
C TYR A 116 -7.10 -12.36 10.44
N VAL A 117 -7.85 -13.26 9.80
CA VAL A 117 -9.28 -13.51 10.10
C VAL A 117 -9.47 -13.96 11.55
N SER A 118 -8.62 -14.87 12.05
CA SER A 118 -8.70 -15.33 13.44
C SER A 118 -8.38 -14.19 14.42
N SER A 119 -7.32 -13.42 14.16
CA SER A 119 -6.91 -12.31 15.03
C SER A 119 -7.93 -11.16 15.06
N ARG A 120 -8.58 -10.84 13.93
CA ARG A 120 -9.68 -9.86 13.86
C ARG A 120 -10.89 -10.33 14.67
N LYS A 121 -11.29 -11.60 14.56
CA LYS A 121 -12.43 -12.18 15.30
C LYS A 121 -12.24 -12.18 16.82
N VAL A 122 -11.02 -12.40 17.29
CA VAL A 122 -10.69 -12.35 18.73
C VAL A 122 -10.26 -10.96 19.20
N SER A 123 -10.41 -9.93 18.34
CA SER A 123 -10.00 -8.54 18.62
C SER A 123 -8.51 -8.38 19.01
N ALA A 124 -7.65 -9.31 18.59
CA ALA A 124 -6.19 -9.16 18.71
C ALA A 124 -5.61 -8.22 17.65
N ILE A 125 -6.32 -8.02 16.53
CA ILE A 125 -6.08 -6.97 15.54
C ILE A 125 -7.31 -6.06 15.51
N GLY A 126 -7.09 -4.75 15.64
CA GLY A 126 -8.15 -3.74 15.59
C GLY A 126 -8.80 -3.59 14.22
N ALA A 127 -9.89 -2.82 14.15
CA ALA A 127 -10.62 -2.61 12.91
C ALA A 127 -9.75 -1.98 11.82
N LEU A 128 -9.79 -2.54 10.61
CA LEU A 128 -9.12 -1.95 9.47
C LEU A 128 -9.64 -0.52 9.25
N GLU A 129 -8.72 0.41 9.04
CA GLU A 129 -9.02 1.82 8.82
C GLU A 129 -8.70 2.21 7.38
N LEU A 130 -9.69 2.69 6.65
CA LEU A 130 -9.53 3.29 5.33
C LEU A 130 -9.40 4.81 5.48
N ARG A 131 -8.31 5.38 4.98
CA ARG A 131 -8.06 6.83 4.96
C ARG A 131 -7.98 7.35 3.54
N ILE A 132 -8.82 8.31 3.21
CA ILE A 132 -8.79 8.99 1.91
C ILE A 132 -7.85 10.18 2.01
N VAL A 133 -6.85 10.22 1.14
CA VAL A 133 -5.89 11.34 1.06
C VAL A 133 -6.27 12.29 -0.07
N LYS A 134 -5.81 13.55 0.06
CA LYS A 134 -5.98 14.58 -0.98
C LYS A 134 -5.39 14.12 -2.31
N ARG A 135 -6.02 14.51 -3.41
CA ARG A 135 -5.44 14.31 -4.74
C ARG A 135 -4.08 15.01 -4.86
N GLY A 136 -3.12 14.34 -5.48
CA GLY A 136 -1.72 14.73 -5.56
C GLY A 136 -0.88 14.39 -4.33
N THR A 137 -1.40 13.64 -3.35
CA THR A 137 -0.61 13.23 -2.18
C THR A 137 0.51 12.28 -2.60
N PHE A 138 0.23 11.31 -3.46
CA PHE A 138 1.27 10.40 -3.96
C PHE A 138 2.28 11.11 -4.86
N HIS A 139 1.87 12.19 -5.55
CA HIS A 139 2.80 13.05 -6.27
C HIS A 139 3.76 13.77 -5.33
N LYS A 140 3.28 14.29 -4.19
CA LYS A 140 4.16 14.87 -3.15
C LYS A 140 5.13 13.84 -2.56
N ILE A 141 4.72 12.58 -2.42
CA ILE A 141 5.60 11.50 -1.97
C ILE A 141 6.72 11.26 -3.01
N LEU A 142 6.36 11.26 -4.29
CA LEU A 142 7.34 11.20 -5.38
C LEU A 142 8.31 12.39 -5.32
N ASP A 143 7.82 13.63 -5.21
CA ASP A 143 8.65 14.84 -5.12
C ASP A 143 9.61 14.78 -3.93
N HIS A 144 9.12 14.30 -2.78
CA HIS A 144 9.93 14.09 -1.59
C HIS A 144 11.06 13.07 -1.86
N PHE A 145 10.77 11.96 -2.53
CA PHE A 145 11.77 10.95 -2.89
C PHE A 145 12.81 11.48 -3.89
N VAL A 146 12.39 12.27 -4.87
CA VAL A 146 13.28 12.92 -5.83
C VAL A 146 14.18 13.94 -5.14
N GLY A 147 13.64 14.72 -4.20
CA GLY A 147 14.41 15.67 -3.38
C GLY A 147 15.50 15.01 -2.53
N LEU A 148 15.34 13.74 -2.17
CA LEU A 148 16.37 12.92 -1.50
C LEU A 148 17.44 12.38 -2.45
N GLY A 149 17.43 12.76 -3.73
CA GLY A 149 18.37 12.32 -4.75
C GLY A 149 17.93 11.06 -5.51
N GLY A 150 16.68 10.62 -5.34
CA GLY A 150 16.11 9.49 -6.07
C GLY A 150 15.81 9.81 -7.53
N ALA A 151 16.00 8.84 -8.42
CA ALA A 151 15.60 8.98 -9.83
C ALA A 151 14.09 8.75 -9.99
N VAL A 152 13.40 9.66 -10.68
CA VAL A 152 11.94 9.58 -10.96
C VAL A 152 11.56 8.23 -11.58
N SER A 153 12.35 7.76 -12.55
CA SER A 153 12.11 6.50 -13.27
C SER A 153 12.20 5.25 -12.40
N GLN A 154 12.79 5.35 -11.21
CA GLN A 154 12.95 4.25 -10.27
C GLN A 154 11.93 4.30 -9.14
N PHE A 155 11.21 5.41 -8.98
CA PHE A 155 10.26 5.54 -7.91
C PHE A 155 9.04 4.65 -8.16
N LYS A 156 8.69 3.88 -7.13
CA LYS A 156 7.41 3.20 -7.00
C LYS A 156 6.86 3.48 -5.63
N THR A 157 5.58 3.84 -5.58
CA THR A 157 4.86 3.98 -4.33
C THR A 157 5.01 2.68 -3.53
N PRO A 158 5.59 2.73 -2.32
CA PRO A 158 5.66 1.54 -1.48
C PRO A 158 4.23 1.15 -1.11
N ARG A 159 3.86 -0.12 -1.33
CA ARG A 159 2.51 -0.59 -1.00
C ARG A 159 2.27 -0.77 0.48
N CYS A 160 3.33 -0.89 1.26
CA CYS A 160 3.32 -0.85 2.70
C CYS A 160 4.44 0.08 3.17
N VAL A 161 4.14 0.94 4.14
CA VAL A 161 5.07 1.89 4.75
C VAL A 161 5.49 1.33 6.11
N ASP A 162 6.80 1.10 6.27
CA ASP A 162 7.40 0.68 7.54
C ASP A 162 7.12 1.72 8.64
N THR A 163 6.79 1.25 9.85
CA THR A 163 6.59 2.08 11.05
C THR A 163 7.76 3.00 11.36
N LYS A 164 8.97 2.64 10.92
CA LYS A 164 10.17 3.45 11.06
C LYS A 164 10.18 4.68 10.15
N ASN A 165 9.38 4.70 9.08
CA ASN A 165 9.36 5.82 8.15
C ASN A 165 8.37 6.91 8.59
N SER A 166 8.70 7.56 9.70
CA SER A 166 7.88 8.61 10.33
C SER A 166 7.58 9.78 9.39
N SER A 167 8.53 10.14 8.52
CA SER A 167 8.36 11.23 7.55
C SER A 167 7.23 10.95 6.55
N LEU A 168 7.18 9.74 5.97
CA LEU A 168 6.12 9.35 5.03
C LEU A 168 4.77 9.17 5.73
N ILE A 169 4.75 8.57 6.92
CA ILE A 169 3.52 8.40 7.71
C ILE A 169 2.93 9.77 8.08
N HIS A 170 3.77 10.74 8.47
CA HIS A 170 3.35 12.09 8.76
C HIS A 170 2.82 12.81 7.50
N LEU A 171 3.51 12.68 6.37
CA LEU A 171 3.05 13.23 5.10
C LEU A 171 1.68 12.67 4.70
N LEU A 172 1.50 11.35 4.77
CA LEU A 172 0.20 10.70 4.51
C LEU A 172 -0.88 11.20 5.47
N SER A 173 -0.60 11.15 6.79
CA SER A 173 -1.57 11.52 7.83
C SER A 173 -2.00 12.99 7.73
N SER A 174 -1.08 13.91 7.38
CA SER A 174 -1.38 15.33 7.20
C SER A 174 -2.25 15.65 5.96
N ASN A 175 -2.30 14.72 4.98
CA ASN A 175 -3.10 14.88 3.77
C ASN A 175 -4.41 14.06 3.81
N VAL A 176 -4.76 13.45 4.95
CA VAL A 176 -6.05 12.75 5.09
C VAL A 176 -7.20 13.75 5.05
N VAL A 177 -8.23 13.42 4.28
CA VAL A 177 -9.48 14.18 4.14
C VAL A 177 -10.63 13.48 4.86
N LYS A 178 -10.70 12.15 4.75
CA LYS A 178 -11.72 11.31 5.38
C LYS A 178 -11.10 10.03 5.92
N SER A 179 -11.71 9.47 6.96
CA SER A 179 -11.32 8.19 7.55
C SER A 179 -12.56 7.38 7.93
N SER A 180 -12.56 6.09 7.63
CA SER A 180 -13.60 5.14 7.97
C SER A 180 -12.96 3.90 8.60
N SER A 181 -13.59 3.36 9.65
CA SER A 181 -13.14 2.13 10.29
C SER A 181 -14.12 1.00 10.00
N SER A 182 -13.61 -0.19 9.72
CA SER A 182 -14.43 -1.34 9.36
C SER A 182 -15.37 -1.74 10.49
N THR A 183 -16.61 -2.07 10.12
CA THR A 183 -17.68 -2.61 10.96
C THR A 183 -18.02 -4.06 10.58
N ALA A 184 -17.17 -4.71 9.80
CA ALA A 184 -17.41 -6.03 9.21
C ALA A 184 -17.37 -7.22 10.18
N PHE A 185 -16.71 -7.08 11.34
CA PHE A 185 -16.44 -8.13 12.32
C PHE A 185 -17.09 -7.82 13.67
#